data_AF-A0A7C1ARQ0-F1
#
_entry.id   AF-A0A7C1ARQ0-F1
#
_cell.length_a   1.000
_cell.length_b   1.000
_cell.length_c   1.000
_cell.angle_alpha   90.00
_cell.angle_beta   90.00
_cell.angle_gamma   90.00
#
_symmetry.space_group_name_H-M   'P 1'
#
loop_
_entity.id
_entity.type
_entity.pdbx_description
1 polymer ?
#
loop_
_entity_poly.entity_id
_entity_poly.type
_entity_poly.pdbx_seq_one_letter_code
_entity_poly.pdbx_strand_id
1 'polypeptide(L)' 'ADYAAMLAVNHPNVVLTAANVQYIHPVKLGDILLALARVEKKEGQQRQVAVEIRVADNTVFHGQFTCLITNKHVLS' A
#
# COMPACT_ATOMS: atom_id res chain seq x y z
N ALA A 1 2.97 -0.92 5.04
CA ALA A 1 2.19 -1.21 3.83
C ALA A 1 1.90 0.06 3.04
N ASP A 2 1.31 1.05 3.71
CA ASP A 2 0.85 2.34 3.19
C ASP A 2 1.89 3.07 2.34
N TYR A 3 3.13 3.14 2.84
CA TYR A 3 4.24 3.75 2.12
C TYR A 3 4.53 3.02 0.80
N ALA A 4 4.63 1.69 0.82
CA ALA A 4 4.84 0.89 -0.39
C ALA A 4 3.67 1.05 -1.39
N ALA A 5 2.43 1.16 -0.90
CA ALA A 5 1.26 1.40 -1.74
C ALA A 5 1.36 2.73 -2.50
N MET A 6 1.66 3.82 -1.79
CA MET A 6 1.82 5.14 -2.40
C MET A 6 3.07 5.24 -3.29
N LEU A 7 4.18 4.58 -2.91
CA LEU A 7 5.37 4.45 -3.74
C LEU A 7 5.08 3.73 -5.06
N ALA A 8 4.25 2.69 -5.07
CA ALA A 8 3.86 2.00 -6.29
C ALA A 8 3.05 2.90 -7.25
N VAL A 9 2.34 3.91 -6.71
CA VAL A 9 1.66 4.93 -7.52
C VAL A 9 2.63 6.02 -8.00
N ASN A 10 3.60 6.39 -7.16
CA ASN A 10 4.68 7.34 -7.44
C ASN A 10 4.20 8.70 -8.02
N HIS A 11 3.32 9.39 -7.30
CA HIS A 11 2.81 10.71 -7.70
C HIS A 11 2.91 11.70 -6.53
N PRO A 12 3.32 12.96 -6.74
CA PRO A 12 3.56 13.93 -5.66
C PRO A 12 2.32 14.23 -4.79
N ASN A 13 1.13 14.17 -5.40
CA ASN A 13 -0.15 14.44 -4.72
C ASN A 13 -0.95 13.16 -4.41
N VAL A 14 -0.29 12.00 -4.29
CA VAL A 14 -1.01 10.77 -3.93
C VAL A 14 -1.34 10.76 -2.43
N VAL A 15 -2.56 10.35 -2.09
CA VAL A 15 -3.02 10.10 -0.73
C VAL A 15 -3.75 8.77 -0.64
N LEU A 16 -3.89 8.22 0.57
CA LEU A 16 -4.73 7.04 0.83
C LEU A 16 -6.13 7.48 1.26
N THR A 17 -7.16 6.84 0.69
CA THR A 17 -8.57 7.10 1.07
C THR A 17 -9.24 5.91 1.74
N ALA A 18 -8.76 4.69 1.48
CA ALA A 18 -9.25 3.49 2.14
C ALA A 18 -8.19 2.37 2.13
N ALA A 19 -8.30 1.46 3.08
CA ALA A 19 -7.52 0.23 3.13
C ALA A 19 -8.41 -0.92 3.65
N ASN A 20 -8.32 -2.08 3.00
CA ASN A 20 -8.88 -3.34 3.50
C ASN A 20 -7.71 -4.31 3.65
N VAL A 21 -7.44 -4.74 4.89
CA VAL A 21 -6.20 -5.43 5.24
C VAL A 21 -6.45 -6.62 6.16
N GLN A 22 -5.56 -7.60 6.09
CA GLN A 22 -5.55 -8.76 6.96
C GLN A 22 -4.15 -8.93 7.58
N TYR A 23 -4.12 -9.02 8.91
CA TYR A 23 -2.94 -9.38 9.67
C TYR A 23 -2.96 -10.89 9.88
N ILE A 24 -2.21 -11.62 9.05
CA ILE A 24 -2.26 -13.08 8.99
C ILE A 24 -1.45 -13.67 10.14
N HIS A 25 -0.26 -13.11 10.40
CA HIS A 25 0.62 -13.53 11.49
C HIS A 25 1.26 -12.32 12.17
N PRO A 26 1.49 -12.36 13.50
CA PRO A 26 2.24 -11.31 14.18
C PRO A 26 3.72 -11.35 13.77
N VAL A 27 4.36 -10.17 13.72
CA VAL A 27 5.81 -10.03 13.54
C VAL A 27 6.51 -9.80 14.88
N LYS A 28 7.83 -10.00 14.91
CA LYS A 28 8.67 -9.87 16.10
C LYS A 28 9.72 -8.77 15.89
N LEU A 29 10.24 -8.26 17.01
CA LEU A 29 11.40 -7.37 16.99
C LEU A 29 12.58 -8.10 16.31
N GLY A 30 13.20 -7.42 15.34
CA GLY A 30 14.31 -7.98 14.55
C GLY A 30 13.89 -8.63 13.24
N ASP A 31 12.59 -8.84 12.99
CA ASP A 31 12.13 -9.32 11.69
C ASP A 31 12.42 -8.28 10.58
N ILE A 32 12.87 -8.77 9.43
CA ILE A 32 13.00 -7.97 8.21
C ILE A 32 11.75 -8.17 7.37
N LEU A 33 10.97 -7.10 7.21
CA LEU A 33 9.72 -7.11 6.45
C LEU A 33 9.98 -6.66 5.01
N LEU A 34 9.65 -7.51 4.04
CA LEU A 34 9.63 -7.15 2.63
C LEU A 34 8.20 -6.81 2.20
N ALA A 35 7.94 -5.53 1.93
CA ALA A 35 6.65 -5.06 1.42
C ALA A 35 6.67 -4.95 -0.11
N LEU A 36 5.83 -5.74 -0.77
CA LEU A 36 5.67 -5.76 -2.22
C LEU A 36 4.33 -5.11 -2.57
N ALA A 37 4.36 -4.03 -3.34
CA ALA A 37 3.17 -3.30 -3.75
C ALA A 37 3.01 -3.33 -5.28
N ARG A 38 1.78 -3.51 -5.75
CA ARG A 38 1.44 -3.54 -7.18
C ARG A 38 0.14 -2.78 -7.42
N VAL A 39 0.17 -1.83 -8.36
CA VAL A 39 -1.06 -1.21 -8.87
C VAL A 39 -1.82 -2.24 -9.70
N GLU A 40 -2.98 -2.68 -9.23
CA GLU A 40 -3.81 -3.68 -9.89
C GLU A 40 -4.87 -3.06 -10.81
N LYS A 41 -5.40 -1.89 -10.41
CA LYS A 41 -6.46 -1.21 -11.15
C LYS A 41 -6.25 0.29 -11.17
N LYS A 42 -6.60 0.94 -12.29
CA LYS A 42 -6.58 2.39 -12.46
C LYS A 42 -7.96 2.86 -12.91
N GLU A 43 -8.59 3.74 -12.14
CA GLU A 43 -9.92 4.29 -12.44
C GLU A 43 -9.91 5.80 -12.20
N GLY A 44 -9.88 6.60 -13.26
CA GLY A 44 -9.72 8.05 -13.16
C GLY A 44 -8.46 8.43 -12.35
N GLN A 45 -8.65 9.15 -11.25
CA GLN A 45 -7.60 9.54 -10.31
C GLN A 45 -7.28 8.47 -9.26
N GLN A 46 -8.07 7.40 -9.18
CA GLN A 46 -7.95 6.35 -8.18
C GLN A 46 -7.06 5.20 -8.68
N ARG A 47 -6.29 4.61 -7.77
CA ARG A 47 -5.47 3.42 -7.97
C ARG A 47 -5.82 2.40 -6.89
N GLN A 48 -6.18 1.19 -7.29
CA GLN A 48 -6.23 0.06 -6.36
C GLN A 48 -4.86 -0.61 -6.36
N VAL A 49 -4.28 -0.73 -5.17
CA VAL A 49 -2.93 -1.23 -4.97
C VAL A 49 -2.97 -2.41 -4.01
N ALA A 50 -2.60 -3.59 -4.49
CA ALA A 50 -2.37 -4.72 -3.61
C ALA A 50 -0.99 -4.61 -2.96
N VAL A 51 -0.92 -4.90 -1.67
CA VAL A 51 0.30 -4.98 -0.90
C VAL A 51 0.36 -6.32 -0.18
N GLU A 52 1.46 -7.02 -0.38
CA GLU A 52 1.83 -8.20 0.39
C GLU A 52 3.08 -7.89 1.21
N ILE A 53 3.11 -8.32 2.47
CA ILE A 53 4.32 -8.24 3.30
C ILE A 53 4.71 -9.64 3.74
N ARG A 54 6.00 -9.94 3.59
CA ARG A 54 6.61 -11.21 4.00
C ARG A 54 7.73 -11.01 5.01
N VAL A 55 7.89 -12.00 5.87
CA VAL A 55 9.11 -12.22 6.67
C VAL A 55 9.72 -13.52 6.17
N ALA A 56 10.92 -13.44 5.58
CA ALA A 56 11.46 -14.49 4.71
C ALA A 56 10.41 -14.92 3.66
N ASP A 57 10.00 -16.19 3.65
CA ASP A 57 9.02 -16.73 2.70
C ASP A 57 7.58 -16.72 3.23
N ASN A 58 7.37 -16.30 4.49
CA ASN A 58 6.04 -16.33 5.11
C ASN A 58 5.32 -15.01 4.92
N THR A 59 4.15 -15.05 4.31
CA THR A 59 3.23 -13.91 4.30
C THR A 59 2.73 -13.61 5.70
N VAL A 60 2.92 -12.38 6.17
CA VAL A 60 2.43 -11.91 7.47
C VAL A 60 1.27 -10.92 7.34
N PHE A 61 1.11 -10.31 6.18
CA PHE A 61 0.09 -9.30 5.91
C PHE A 61 -0.27 -9.28 4.43
N HIS A 62 -1.57 -9.12 4.15
CA HIS A 62 -2.10 -8.76 2.82
C HIS A 62 -3.04 -7.57 2.95
N GLY A 63 -3.09 -6.72 1.94
CA GLY A 63 -4.05 -5.62 1.91
C GLY A 63 -4.27 -5.03 0.53
N GLN A 64 -5.47 -4.49 0.34
CA GLN A 64 -5.82 -3.68 -0.81
C GLN A 64 -6.02 -2.23 -0.38
N PHE A 65 -5.25 -1.34 -1.00
CA PHE A 65 -5.19 0.08 -0.70
C PHE A 65 -5.82 0.87 -1.84
N THR A 66 -6.72 1.79 -1.49
CA THR A 66 -7.24 2.78 -2.43
C THR A 66 -6.40 4.04 -2.31
N CYS A 67 -5.60 4.32 -3.34
CA CYS A 67 -4.84 5.56 -3.47
C CYS A 67 -5.57 6.53 -4.40
N LEU A 68 -5.67 7.80 -4.02
CA LEU A 68 -6.24 8.87 -4.84
C LEU A 68 -5.15 9.88 -5.18
N ILE A 69 -5.05 10.25 -6.45
CA ILE A 69 -4.20 11.35 -6.91
C ILE A 69 -5.05 12.63 -6.93
N THR A 70 -4.66 13.67 -6.20
CA THR A 70 -5.37 14.95 -6.21
C THR A 70 -4.74 15.93 -7.20
N ASN A 71 -5.58 16.83 -7.77
CA ASN A 71 -5.13 17.85 -8.73
C ASN A 71 -4.08 18.82 -8.14
N LYS A 72 -4.21 19.16 -6.86
CA LYS A 72 -3.27 19.99 -6.09
C LYS A 72 -2.91 19.29 -4.78
N HIS A 73 -1.91 19.80 -4.07
CA HIS A 73 -1.56 19.31 -2.75
C HIS A 73 -2.77 19.39 -1.80
N VAL A 74 -3.04 18.35 -1.01
CA VAL A 74 -4.31 18.24 -0.25
C VAL A 74 -4.50 19.36 0.80
N LEU A 75 -3.42 20.00 1.24
CA LEU A 75 -3.43 21.12 2.20
C LEU A 75 -3.24 22.51 1.55
N SER A 76 -3.26 22.59 0.21
CA SER A 76 -3.12 23.86 -0.52
C SER A 76 -4.46 24.50 -0.88
#